data_AF-A0A0J8SQ02-F1
#
_entry.id   AF-A0A0J8SQ02-F1
#
_cell.length_a   1.000
_cell.length_b   1.000
_cell.length_c   1.000
_cell.angle_alpha   90.00
_cell.angle_beta   90.00
_cell.angle_gamma   90.00
#
_symmetry.space_group_name_H-M   'P 1'
#
loop_
_entity.id
_entity.type
_entity.pdbx_description
1 polymer ?
#
loop_
_entity_poly.entity_id
_entity_poly.type
_entity_poly.pdbx_seq_one_letter_code
_entity_poly.pdbx_strand_id
1 'polypeptide(L)'
;MVEQLQKHVSAKGRPPKLSLEDQVLLCLSYWREYRTLFHVATSYGISEPTASRIVRHVEDCLIRSNLFNLPKDLPEGEGIDWNVVIVDATEIPIQRPKKTEEKL
;
A
#
# COMPACT_ATOMS: atom_id res chain seq x y z
N MET A 1 -5.93 -11.01 0.44
CA MET A 1 -5.09 -9.97 1.10
C MET A 1 -5.14 -10.10 2.62
N VAL A 2 -6.31 -10.10 3.25
CA VAL A 2 -6.48 -10.25 4.72
C VAL A 2 -5.71 -11.44 5.29
N GLU A 3 -5.83 -12.62 4.67
CA GLU A 3 -5.09 -13.82 5.08
C GLU A 3 -3.56 -13.65 5.08
N GLN A 4 -3.02 -12.82 4.17
CA GLN A 4 -1.58 -12.55 4.16
C GLN A 4 -1.19 -11.62 5.31
N LEU A 5 -2.01 -10.62 5.62
CA LEU A 5 -1.78 -9.75 6.77
C LEU A 5 -1.87 -10.52 8.09
N GLN A 6 -2.81 -11.47 8.21
CA GLN A 6 -2.98 -12.31 9.40
C GLN A 6 -1.68 -13.04 9.79
N LYS A 7 -0.88 -13.47 8.80
CA LYS A 7 0.43 -14.12 9.03
C LYS A 7 1.48 -13.20 9.66
N HIS A 8 1.29 -11.89 9.53
CA HIS A 8 2.22 -10.87 10.00
C HIS A 8 1.70 -10.06 11.19
N VAL A 9 0.55 -10.46 11.76
CA VAL A 9 0.03 -9.85 12.99
C VAL A 9 0.91 -10.26 14.17
N SER A 10 1.49 -9.26 14.83
CA SER A 10 2.19 -9.48 16.09
C SER A 10 1.17 -9.73 17.21
N ALA A 11 1.33 -10.85 17.93
CA ALA A 11 0.59 -11.11 19.17
C ALA A 11 1.06 -10.23 20.36
N LYS A 12 2.14 -9.46 20.17
CA LYS A 12 2.72 -8.57 21.19
C LYS A 12 2.51 -7.10 20.82
N GLY A 13 2.10 -6.29 21.80
CA GLY A 13 1.95 -4.84 21.67
C GLY A 13 0.51 -4.36 21.86
N ARG A 14 0.28 -3.08 21.58
CA ARG A 14 -1.08 -2.50 21.60
C ARG A 14 -1.85 -3.00 20.37
N PRO A 15 -3.07 -3.54 20.52
CA PRO A 15 -3.85 -3.96 19.38
C PRO A 15 -4.21 -2.75 18.50
N PRO A 16 -4.24 -2.92 17.17
CA PRO A 16 -4.67 -1.87 16.26
C PRO A 16 -6.14 -1.52 16.51
N LYS A 17 -6.52 -0.26 16.28
CA LYS A 17 -7.91 0.21 16.43
C LYS A 17 -8.83 -0.37 15.35
N LEU A 18 -8.27 -0.64 14.17
CA LEU A 18 -9.00 -1.17 13.00
C LEU A 18 -8.79 -2.67 12.88
N SER A 19 -9.83 -3.38 12.43
CA SER A 19 -9.76 -4.79 12.03
C SER A 19 -8.79 -4.98 10.86
N LEU A 20 -8.41 -6.22 10.55
CA LEU A 20 -7.53 -6.46 9.40
C LEU A 20 -8.25 -6.16 8.08
N GLU A 21 -9.54 -6.46 8.04
CA GLU A 21 -10.45 -6.16 6.94
C GLU A 21 -10.50 -4.65 6.68
N ASP A 22 -10.68 -3.84 7.73
CA ASP A 22 -10.70 -2.39 7.62
C ASP A 22 -9.33 -1.81 7.23
N GLN A 23 -8.23 -2.42 7.69
CA GLN A 23 -6.89 -2.02 7.28
C GLN A 23 -6.64 -2.26 5.79
N VAL A 24 -7.07 -3.41 5.27
CA VAL A 24 -7.01 -3.71 3.83
C VAL A 24 -7.92 -2.77 3.06
N LEU A 25 -9.16 -2.56 3.52
CA LEU A 25 -10.12 -1.69 2.86
C LEU A 25 -9.61 -0.24 2.79
N LEU A 26 -9.05 0.27 3.89
CA LEU A 26 -8.41 1.57 3.95
C LEU A 26 -7.31 1.72 2.89
N CYS A 27 -6.44 0.71 2.78
CA CYS A 27 -5.37 0.71 1.80
C CYS A 27 -5.88 0.66 0.35
N LEU A 28 -6.91 -0.16 0.08
CA LEU A 28 -7.54 -0.25 -1.24
C LEU A 28 -8.24 1.06 -1.64
N SER A 29 -8.93 1.72 -0.70
CA SER A 29 -9.53 3.03 -0.95
C SER A 29 -8.46 4.07 -1.28
N TYR A 30 -7.33 4.04 -0.58
CA TYR A 30 -6.18 4.90 -0.86
C TYR A 30 -5.67 4.71 -2.29
N TRP A 31 -5.36 3.48 -2.70
CA TRP A 31 -4.84 3.20 -4.05
C TRP A 31 -5.86 3.46 -5.17
N ARG A 32 -7.15 3.19 -4.93
CA ARG A 32 -8.19 3.34 -5.94
C ARG A 32 -8.51 4.80 -6.23
N GLU A 33 -8.56 5.63 -5.20
CA GLU A 33 -9.08 7.01 -5.31
C GLU A 33 -7.99 8.07 -5.15
N TYR A 34 -6.77 7.66 -4.77
CA TYR A 34 -5.61 8.54 -4.56
C TYR A 34 -5.89 9.72 -3.61
N ARG A 35 -6.84 9.55 -2.67
CA ARG A 35 -7.18 10.56 -1.66
C ARG A 35 -6.04 10.73 -0.68
N THR A 36 -5.86 11.95 -0.15
CA THR A 36 -4.82 12.17 0.85
C THR A 36 -5.03 11.30 2.09
N LEU A 37 -3.92 10.86 2.71
CA LEU A 37 -3.99 10.03 3.92
C LEU A 37 -4.77 10.69 5.06
N PHE A 38 -4.82 12.02 5.11
CA PHE A 38 -5.66 12.78 6.04
C PHE A 38 -7.17 12.52 5.81
N HIS A 39 -7.64 12.60 4.56
CA HIS A 39 -9.05 12.35 4.24
C HIS A 39 -9.45 10.89 4.48
N VAL A 40 -8.56 9.97 4.09
CA VAL A 40 -8.75 8.55 4.35
C VAL A 40 -8.80 8.30 5.86
N ALA A 41 -7.82 8.79 6.63
CA ALA A 41 -7.77 8.63 8.08
C ALA A 41 -9.03 9.15 8.80
N THR A 42 -9.55 10.30 8.34
CA THR A 42 -10.76 10.91 8.89
C THR A 42 -11.97 10.00 8.73
N SER A 43 -12.10 9.32 7.57
CA SER A 43 -13.21 8.40 7.29
C SER A 43 -13.24 7.19 8.24
N TYR A 44 -12.08 6.78 8.75
CA TYR A 44 -11.93 5.65 9.69
C TYR A 44 -11.72 6.11 11.15
N GLY A 45 -11.80 7.41 11.44
CA GLY A 45 -11.62 7.96 12.78
C GLY A 45 -10.23 7.66 13.39
N ILE A 46 -9.18 7.69 12.57
CA ILE A 46 -7.78 7.51 12.99
C ILE A 46 -6.94 8.75 12.65
N SER A 47 -5.71 8.80 13.17
CA SER A 47 -4.77 9.87 12.80
C SER A 47 -4.15 9.61 11.43
N GLU A 48 -3.79 10.66 10.70
CA GLU A 48 -3.06 10.55 9.43
C GLU A 48 -1.78 9.71 9.54
N PRO A 49 -0.91 9.89 10.56
CA PRO A 49 0.25 9.03 10.76
C PRO A 49 -0.13 7.55 10.95
N THR A 50 -1.27 7.26 11.57
CA THR A 50 -1.77 5.89 11.71
C THR A 50 -2.17 5.31 10.36
N ALA A 51 -2.89 6.07 9.53
CA ALA A 51 -3.25 5.65 8.18
C ALA A 51 -1.99 5.38 7.33
N SER A 52 -1.00 6.26 7.38
CA SER A 52 0.29 6.07 6.70
C SER A 52 0.98 4.76 7.10
N ARG A 53 1.02 4.46 8.41
CA ARG A 53 1.61 3.21 8.91
C ARG A 53 0.82 1.98 8.47
N ILE A 54 -0.51 2.06 8.43
CA ILE A 54 -1.36 0.96 7.98
C ILE A 54 -1.10 0.68 6.50
N VAL A 55 -1.14 1.70 5.64
CA VAL A 55 -0.89 1.54 4.19
C VAL A 55 0.46 0.87 3.95
N ARG A 56 1.54 1.39 4.56
CA ARG A 56 2.88 0.80 4.45
C ARG A 56 2.94 -0.63 4.97
N HIS A 57 2.27 -0.93 6.08
CA HIS A 57 2.25 -2.27 6.65
C HIS A 57 1.54 -3.27 5.73
N VAL A 58 0.38 -2.89 5.18
CA VAL A 58 -0.37 -3.70 4.22
C VAL A 58 0.48 -3.95 2.97
N GLU A 59 1.04 -2.89 2.39
CA GLU A 59 1.92 -2.94 1.22
C GLU A 59 3.11 -3.89 1.44
N ASP A 60 3.86 -3.71 2.53
CA ASP A 60 4.99 -4.58 2.89
C ASP A 60 4.59 -6.05 2.99
N CYS A 61 3.42 -6.35 3.59
CA CYS A 61 2.94 -7.72 3.72
C CYS A 61 2.60 -8.34 2.35
N LEU A 62 1.98 -7.54 1.47
CA LEU A 62 1.60 -8.01 0.14
C LEU A 62 2.84 -8.23 -0.75
N ILE A 63 3.82 -7.31 -0.72
CA ILE A 63 5.10 -7.46 -1.42
C ILE A 63 5.82 -8.72 -0.96
N ARG A 64 5.95 -8.94 0.36
CA ARG A 64 6.61 -10.14 0.90
C ARG A 64 5.92 -11.44 0.51
N SER A 65 4.60 -11.40 0.31
CA SER A 65 3.85 -12.58 -0.11
C SER A 65 4.17 -13.02 -1.54
N ASN A 66 4.65 -12.12 -2.40
CA ASN A 66 4.86 -12.33 -3.84
C ASN A 66 3.62 -12.80 -4.63
N LEU A 67 2.43 -12.84 -4.01
CA LEU A 67 1.19 -13.33 -4.65
C LEU A 67 0.51 -12.27 -5.52
N PHE A 68 0.81 -11.00 -5.28
CA PHE A 68 0.16 -9.85 -5.95
C PHE A 68 1.11 -9.14 -6.92
N ASN A 69 2.25 -9.74 -7.22
CA ASN A 69 3.19 -9.19 -8.18
C ASN A 69 2.58 -9.28 -9.58
N LEU A 70 2.73 -8.20 -10.34
CA LEU A 70 2.39 -8.24 -11.76
C LEU A 70 3.32 -9.22 -12.47
N PRO A 71 2.81 -9.99 -13.45
CA PRO A 71 3.65 -10.85 -14.25
C PRO A 71 4.63 -9.98 -15.04
N LYS A 72 5.88 -10.44 -15.17
CA LYS A 72 6.93 -9.73 -15.91
C LYS A 72 6.62 -9.69 -17.41
N ASP A 73 6.00 -10.76 -17.89
CA ASP A 73 5.58 -10.91 -19.26
C ASP A 73 4.06 -10.86 -19.31
N LEU A 74 3.52 -10.19 -20.34
CA LEU A 74 2.07 -10.11 -20.52
C LEU A 74 1.55 -11.49 -20.91
N PRO A 75 0.54 -12.05 -20.21
CA PRO A 75 -0.01 -13.34 -20.57
C PRO A 75 -0.67 -13.28 -21.95
N GLU A 76 -0.22 -14.11 -22.88
CA GLU A 76 -0.84 -14.30 -24.19
C GLU A 76 -2.01 -15.29 -24.06
N GLY A 77 -3.23 -14.88 -24.42
CA GLY A 77 -4.41 -15.75 -24.36
C GLY A 77 -5.68 -15.14 -24.96
N GLU A 78 -6.53 -15.99 -25.53
CA GLU A 78 -7.85 -15.60 -26.05
C GLU A 78 -8.75 -15.13 -24.90
N GLY A 79 -9.16 -13.85 -24.93
CA GLY A 79 -10.04 -13.24 -23.93
C GLY A 79 -9.50 -11.99 -23.24
N ILE A 80 -8.25 -11.59 -23.50
CA ILE A 80 -7.66 -10.36 -22.97
C ILE A 80 -7.62 -9.30 -24.09
N ASP A 81 -8.60 -8.39 -24.08
CA ASP A 81 -8.61 -7.22 -24.98
C ASP A 81 -7.65 -6.15 -24.44
N TRP A 82 -6.45 -6.03 -25.03
CA TRP A 82 -5.34 -5.18 -24.56
C TRP A 82 -5.54 -3.68 -24.82
N ASN A 83 -6.78 -3.16 -24.74
CA ASN A 83 -7.05 -1.73 -24.70
C ASN A 83 -6.66 -1.05 -23.37
N VAL A 84 -6.01 -1.78 -22.45
CA VAL A 84 -5.67 -1.31 -21.10
C VAL A 84 -4.16 -1.35 -20.90
N VAL A 85 -3.57 -0.19 -20.62
CA VAL A 85 -2.18 -0.09 -20.16
C VAL A 85 -2.16 -0.38 -18.66
N ILE A 86 -1.47 -1.45 -18.26
CA ILE A 86 -1.21 -1.76 -16.84
C ILE A 86 0.00 -0.92 -16.42
N VAL A 87 -0.25 0.18 -15.72
CA VAL A 87 0.81 1.01 -15.12
C VAL A 87 0.91 0.63 -13.64
N ASP A 88 2.08 0.20 -13.21
CA ASP A 88 2.41 0.12 -11.79
C ASP A 88 2.51 1.55 -11.23
N ALA A 89 1.50 1.95 -10.46
CA ALA A 89 1.39 3.27 -9.84
C ALA A 89 1.69 3.21 -8.33
N THR A 90 2.57 2.31 -7.91
CA THR A 90 3.03 2.26 -6.51
C THR A 90 3.89 3.48 -6.17
N GLU A 91 3.77 3.95 -4.93
CA GLU A 91 4.50 5.13 -4.46
C GLU A 91 5.98 4.80 -4.21
N ILE A 92 6.84 5.21 -5.14
CA ILE A 92 8.28 5.06 -4.98
C ILE A 92 8.80 6.21 -4.10
N PRO A 93 9.64 5.94 -3.08
CA PRO A 93 10.26 7.00 -2.29
C PRO A 93 11.04 7.95 -3.19
N ILE A 94 10.75 9.24 -3.07
CA ILE A 94 11.44 10.28 -3.83
C ILE A 94 12.93 10.25 -3.44
N GLN A 95 13.82 10.11 -4.43
CA GLN A 95 15.25 10.30 -4.21
C GLN A 95 15.49 11.76 -3.79
N ARG A 96 15.66 11.97 -2.49
CA ARG A 96 16.07 13.27 -1.96
C ARG A 96 17.53 13.51 -2.36
N PRO A 97 17.87 14.61 -3.07
CA PRO A 97 19.25 14.96 -3.32
C PRO A 97 20.03 15.06 -2.01
N LYS A 98 21.19 14.40 -1.93
CA LYS A 98 22.08 14.55 -0.77
C LYS A 98 22.54 16.00 -0.72
N LYS A 99 22.47 16.63 0.46
CA LYS A 99 23.06 17.96 0.67
C LYS A 99 24.56 17.86 0.48
N THR A 100 25.09 18.51 -0.55
CA THR A 100 26.51 18.85 -0.64
C THR A 100 26.67 20.19 0.06
N GLU A 101 27.31 20.22 1.22
CA GLU A 101 27.72 21.48 1.83
C GLU A 101 29.07 21.90 1.24
N GLU A 102 29.08 23.00 0.50
CA GLU A 102 29.99 24.10 0.79
C GLU A 102 29.16 25.38 0.73
N LYS A 103 28.67 25.81 1.89
CA LYS A 103 28.23 27.19 2.06
C LYS A 103 29.49 28.02 2.35
N LEU A 104 29.91 28.81 1.35
CA LEU A 104 30.86 29.90 1.50
C LEU A 104 30.36 30.94 2.53
#